data_AF-A0A1R4K141-F1
#
_entry.id   AF-A0A1R4K141-F1
#
_cell.length_a   1.000
_cell.length_b   1.000
_cell.length_c   1.000
_cell.angle_alpha   90.00
_cell.angle_beta   90.00
_cell.angle_gamma   90.00
#
_symmetry.space_group_name_H-M   'P 1'
#
loop_
_entity.id
_entity.type
_entity.pdbx_description
1 polymer ?
#
loop_
_entity_poly.entity_id
_entity_poly.type
_entity_poly.pdbx_seq_one_letter_code
_entity_poly.pdbx_strand_id
1 'polypeptide(L)'
;MNEDVRAFVSAVLDRSASVGVRGEITKDYLASLGFGDDHIDVIGCPSMFDFRGNAPTIEKKLNSLNPTSKLAVNITPTVPGSAEMLRRHHKRFTDIVFVPQEHRELGLLLWGEPIAGWNKDLPGTLDHPYHHDGQVRFFVDARTWHEFMATRDFAFGTRIHGNIAALAAGTPSVVLTFDSRTAELASYHGMPAEPVGRNGIGECTAESLFNRADFSELNTRRQPTFERWIDFLERNGLRHVHQPGNQNEAFDEKLRTAQLAPAATPVRSSNGAELASRLRWLCGSTKSPAADRYVPPFAPKPICPPKPSDDSELEQVVQTLKYEVTSVSRRARENDEYISALRKRAAKRLLSTRSRRSGRP
;
A
#
# COMPACT_ATOMS: atom_id res chain seq x y z
N MET A 1 -18.13 -14.84 -10.58
CA MET A 1 -18.25 -13.98 -9.38
C MET A 1 -19.24 -14.54 -8.35
N ASN A 2 -20.54 -14.65 -8.62
CA ASN A 2 -21.48 -15.19 -7.61
C ASN A 2 -21.22 -16.66 -7.25
N GLU A 3 -20.84 -17.48 -8.23
CA GLU A 3 -20.45 -18.88 -7.98
C GLU A 3 -19.18 -18.98 -7.12
N ASP A 4 -18.19 -18.13 -7.39
CA ASP A 4 -16.95 -18.07 -6.59
C ASP A 4 -17.24 -17.67 -5.14
N VAL A 5 -18.13 -16.69 -4.93
CA VAL A 5 -18.56 -16.28 -3.58
C VAL A 5 -19.30 -17.42 -2.89
N ARG A 6 -20.21 -18.10 -3.58
CA ARG A 6 -20.92 -19.26 -3.01
C ARG A 6 -19.94 -20.37 -2.62
N ALA A 7 -19.02 -20.73 -3.50
CA ALA A 7 -18.00 -21.74 -3.23
C ALA A 7 -17.12 -21.36 -2.03
N PHE A 8 -16.70 -20.10 -1.94
CA PHE A 8 -15.91 -19.60 -0.82
C PHE A 8 -16.69 -19.68 0.51
N VAL A 9 -17.92 -19.15 0.55
CA VAL A 9 -18.73 -19.12 1.78
C VAL A 9 -19.09 -20.54 2.23
N SER A 10 -19.44 -21.43 1.29
CA SER A 10 -19.66 -22.86 1.60
C SER A 10 -18.40 -23.50 2.20
N ALA A 11 -17.22 -23.27 1.61
CA ALA A 11 -15.96 -23.82 2.12
C ALA A 11 -15.60 -23.31 3.53
N VAL A 12 -15.98 -22.07 3.87
CA VAL A 12 -15.81 -21.54 5.23
C VAL A 12 -16.79 -22.24 6.19
N LEU A 13 -18.07 -22.36 5.81
CA LEU A 13 -19.11 -23.01 6.61
C LEU A 13 -18.88 -24.51 6.82
N ASP A 14 -18.15 -25.19 5.92
CA ASP A 14 -17.71 -26.57 6.14
C ASP A 14 -16.77 -26.70 7.37
N ARG A 15 -16.21 -25.58 7.85
CA ARG A 15 -15.24 -25.52 8.96
C ARG A 15 -15.67 -24.58 10.09
N SER A 16 -16.82 -23.93 9.99
CA SER A 16 -17.30 -22.95 10.95
C SER A 16 -18.81 -23.06 11.13
N ALA A 17 -19.31 -22.67 12.30
CA ALA A 17 -20.75 -22.67 12.56
C ALA A 17 -21.47 -21.50 11.86
N SER A 18 -20.74 -20.42 11.57
CA SER A 18 -21.26 -19.26 10.84
C SER A 18 -20.13 -18.45 10.20
N VAL A 19 -20.50 -17.46 9.39
CA VAL A 19 -19.62 -16.44 8.80
C VAL A 19 -19.99 -15.08 9.34
N GLY A 20 -19.00 -14.41 9.93
CA GLY A 20 -19.13 -13.03 10.40
C GLY A 20 -19.07 -12.04 9.23
N VAL A 21 -20.07 -11.17 9.11
CA VAL A 21 -20.14 -10.12 8.09
C VAL A 21 -20.20 -8.72 8.70
N ARG A 22 -19.89 -7.74 7.86
CA ARG A 22 -19.67 -6.35 8.27
C ARG A 22 -20.97 -5.57 8.57
N GLY A 23 -22.11 -6.04 8.07
CA GLY A 23 -23.40 -5.36 8.16
C GLY A 23 -24.51 -6.10 7.41
N GLU A 24 -25.70 -5.50 7.43
CA GLU A 24 -26.92 -6.06 6.83
C GLU A 24 -26.88 -6.12 5.30
N ILE A 25 -26.24 -5.17 4.61
CA ILE A 25 -26.15 -5.17 3.14
C ILE A 25 -25.38 -6.40 2.65
N THR A 26 -24.28 -6.74 3.33
CA THR A 26 -23.48 -7.93 3.05
C THR A 26 -24.27 -9.19 3.38
N LYS A 27 -25.04 -9.19 4.47
CA LYS A 27 -25.93 -10.29 4.83
C LYS A 27 -27.00 -10.54 3.76
N ASP A 28 -27.71 -9.50 3.34
CA ASP A 28 -28.75 -9.56 2.30
C ASP A 28 -28.20 -10.08 0.97
N TYR A 29 -26.99 -9.65 0.60
CA TYR A 29 -26.31 -10.19 -0.56
C TYR A 29 -26.06 -11.70 -0.44
N LEU A 30 -25.57 -12.19 0.71
CA LEU A 30 -25.35 -13.63 0.92
C LEU A 30 -26.67 -14.42 1.01
N ALA A 31 -27.73 -13.82 1.56
CA ALA A 31 -29.07 -14.40 1.55
C ALA A 31 -29.55 -14.63 0.10
N SER A 32 -29.31 -13.69 -0.81
CA SER A 32 -29.63 -13.84 -2.24
C SER A 32 -28.88 -15.00 -2.92
N LEU A 33 -27.78 -15.48 -2.32
CA LEU A 33 -26.99 -16.61 -2.82
C LEU A 33 -27.36 -17.96 -2.18
N GLY A 34 -28.25 -17.95 -1.19
CA GLY A 34 -28.75 -19.14 -0.48
C GLY A 34 -28.28 -19.29 0.97
N PHE A 35 -27.55 -18.31 1.53
CA PHE A 35 -27.06 -18.37 2.92
C PHE A 35 -27.98 -17.59 3.86
N GLY A 36 -28.84 -18.31 4.60
CA GLY A 36 -29.76 -17.72 5.58
C GLY A 36 -29.13 -17.33 6.93
N ASP A 37 -29.99 -16.90 7.86
CA ASP A 37 -29.64 -16.44 9.20
C ASP A 37 -28.86 -17.46 10.05
N ASP A 38 -29.07 -18.76 9.79
CA ASP A 38 -28.33 -19.82 10.48
C ASP A 38 -26.84 -19.89 10.09
N HIS A 39 -26.47 -19.25 8.97
CA HIS A 39 -25.11 -19.27 8.43
C HIS A 39 -24.37 -17.95 8.66
N ILE A 40 -25.07 -16.83 8.81
CA ILE A 40 -24.47 -15.49 8.73
C ILE A 40 -24.75 -14.69 10.01
N ASP A 41 -23.68 -14.25 10.67
CA ASP A 41 -23.75 -13.34 11.81
C ASP A 41 -23.25 -11.95 11.41
N VAL A 42 -24.03 -10.91 11.68
CA VAL A 42 -23.59 -9.53 11.51
C VAL A 42 -22.80 -9.11 12.75
N ILE A 43 -21.49 -8.90 12.58
CA ILE A 43 -20.53 -8.61 13.67
C ILE A 43 -19.79 -7.28 13.50
N GLY A 44 -19.92 -6.63 12.35
CA GLY A 44 -19.19 -5.40 12.04
C GLY A 44 -17.68 -5.62 11.88
N CYS A 45 -16.90 -4.59 12.18
CA CYS A 45 -15.42 -4.66 12.19
C CYS A 45 -14.90 -5.06 13.58
N PRO A 46 -14.17 -6.18 13.72
CA PRO A 46 -13.58 -6.60 14.99
C PRO A 46 -12.57 -5.60 15.59
N SER A 47 -11.96 -4.74 14.78
CA SER A 47 -11.04 -3.70 15.26
C SER A 47 -11.74 -2.66 16.16
N MET A 48 -13.08 -2.60 16.18
CA MET A 48 -13.81 -1.79 17.14
C MET A 48 -13.66 -2.29 18.57
N PHE A 49 -13.34 -3.57 18.77
CA PHE A 49 -13.36 -4.25 20.08
C PHE A 49 -12.00 -4.32 20.78
N ASP A 50 -11.01 -3.59 20.27
CA ASP A 50 -9.67 -3.52 20.87
C ASP A 50 -9.62 -2.58 22.10
N PHE A 51 -10.53 -2.84 23.05
CA PHE A 51 -10.68 -2.08 24.30
C PHE A 51 -10.72 -2.98 25.56
N ARG A 52 -10.27 -4.24 25.45
CA ARG A 52 -10.22 -5.24 26.55
C ARG A 52 -11.49 -5.32 27.41
N GLY A 53 -12.66 -5.14 26.79
CA GLY A 53 -13.97 -5.20 27.47
C GLY A 53 -14.37 -3.96 28.28
N ASN A 54 -13.58 -2.87 28.26
CA ASN A 54 -13.98 -1.58 28.83
C ASN A 54 -13.79 -0.46 27.80
N ALA A 55 -14.74 -0.38 26.88
CA ALA A 55 -14.74 0.63 25.82
C ALA A 55 -14.86 2.03 26.45
N PRO A 56 -13.91 2.95 26.24
CA PRO A 56 -14.09 4.31 26.75
C PRO A 56 -15.30 4.95 26.05
N THR A 57 -16.09 5.70 26.83
CA THR A 57 -17.10 6.61 26.27
C THR A 57 -16.40 7.65 25.41
N ILE A 58 -16.86 7.82 24.17
CA ILE A 58 -16.30 8.79 23.24
C ILE A 58 -17.02 10.12 23.41
N GLU A 59 -16.26 11.13 23.80
CA GLU A 59 -16.76 12.49 24.02
C GLU A 59 -15.80 13.53 23.44
N LYS A 60 -16.36 14.65 22.97
CA LYS A 60 -15.57 15.79 22.52
C LYS A 60 -14.90 16.44 23.73
N LYS A 61 -13.57 16.46 23.74
CA LYS A 61 -12.77 17.14 24.78
C LYS A 61 -12.75 18.65 24.61
N LEU A 62 -13.08 19.14 23.41
CA LEU A 62 -13.09 20.56 23.04
C LEU A 62 -14.52 21.01 22.70
N ASN A 63 -14.82 22.29 22.95
CA ASN A 63 -16.07 22.89 22.49
C ASN A 63 -16.04 23.24 20.99
N SER A 64 -14.85 23.56 20.47
CA SER A 64 -14.62 23.87 19.06
C SER A 64 -13.16 23.62 18.69
N LEU A 65 -12.91 23.37 17.41
CA LEU A 65 -11.55 23.28 16.88
C LEU A 65 -10.99 24.67 16.57
N ASN A 66 -9.70 24.85 16.79
CA ASN A 66 -8.96 26.09 16.55
C ASN A 66 -7.60 25.78 15.86
N PRO A 67 -6.83 26.77 15.38
CA PRO A 67 -5.59 26.51 14.65
C PRO A 67 -4.54 25.64 15.37
N THR A 68 -4.55 25.59 16.70
CA THR A 68 -3.61 24.78 17.49
C THR A 68 -4.18 23.42 17.93
N SER A 69 -5.42 23.10 17.56
CA SER A 69 -6.00 21.78 17.77
C SER A 69 -5.18 20.69 17.07
N LYS A 70 -5.00 19.55 17.74
CA LYS A 70 -4.19 18.42 17.29
C LYS A 70 -5.05 17.46 16.48
N LEU A 71 -4.88 17.42 15.17
CA LEU A 71 -5.72 16.65 14.26
C LEU A 71 -4.97 15.47 13.65
N ALA A 72 -5.71 14.39 13.40
CA ALA A 72 -5.26 13.31 12.51
C ALA A 72 -6.17 13.22 11.28
N VAL A 73 -5.57 13.19 10.09
CA VAL A 73 -6.30 13.06 8.83
C VAL A 73 -5.85 11.82 8.08
N ASN A 74 -6.80 11.10 7.50
CA ASN A 74 -6.52 9.96 6.62
C ASN A 74 -7.31 10.11 5.32
N ILE A 75 -6.78 9.56 4.22
CA ILE A 75 -7.41 9.66 2.90
C ILE A 75 -7.25 8.38 2.09
N THR A 76 -8.18 8.21 1.17
CA THR A 76 -8.12 7.27 0.06
C THR A 76 -7.76 8.11 -1.17
N PRO A 77 -6.55 8.00 -1.74
CA PRO A 77 -6.07 8.92 -2.77
C PRO A 77 -6.99 9.07 -3.99
N THR A 78 -7.76 8.03 -4.31
CA THR A 78 -8.70 8.00 -5.44
C THR A 78 -10.02 8.72 -5.18
N VAL A 79 -10.32 9.10 -3.94
CA VAL A 79 -11.54 9.86 -3.61
C VAL A 79 -11.38 11.30 -4.12
N PRO A 80 -12.32 11.82 -4.93
CA PRO A 80 -12.27 13.19 -5.42
C PRO A 80 -12.15 14.21 -4.28
N GLY A 81 -11.35 15.26 -4.47
CA GLY A 81 -11.15 16.30 -3.47
C GLY A 81 -10.14 15.97 -2.36
N SER A 82 -9.54 14.78 -2.32
CA SER A 82 -8.54 14.42 -1.29
C SER A 82 -7.37 15.41 -1.19
N ALA A 83 -6.87 15.90 -2.33
CA ALA A 83 -5.78 16.87 -2.35
C ALA A 83 -6.19 18.25 -1.80
N GLU A 84 -7.40 18.71 -2.14
CA GLU A 84 -7.95 19.96 -1.60
C GLU A 84 -8.18 19.86 -0.10
N MET A 85 -8.73 18.73 0.37
CA MET A 85 -8.92 18.48 1.80
C MET A 85 -7.59 18.54 2.55
N LEU A 86 -6.57 17.80 2.12
CA LEU A 86 -5.25 17.85 2.78
C LEU A 86 -4.65 19.27 2.76
N ARG A 87 -4.64 19.94 1.60
CA ARG A 87 -4.07 21.28 1.47
C ARG A 87 -4.78 22.31 2.35
N ARG A 88 -6.12 22.28 2.38
CA ARG A 88 -6.94 23.20 3.16
C ARG A 88 -6.64 23.08 4.64
N HIS A 89 -6.61 21.86 5.16
CA HIS A 89 -6.40 21.64 6.58
C HIS A 89 -4.96 21.86 7.02
N HIS A 90 -3.98 21.51 6.18
CA HIS A 90 -2.57 21.85 6.41
C HIS A 90 -2.33 23.36 6.51
N LYS A 91 -3.04 24.17 5.72
CA LYS A 91 -2.97 25.64 5.83
C LYS A 91 -3.65 26.17 7.09
N ARG A 92 -4.63 25.44 7.62
CA ARG A 92 -5.53 25.90 8.69
C ARG A 92 -5.08 25.49 10.09
N PHE A 93 -4.42 24.35 10.23
CA PHE A 93 -4.05 23.74 11.51
C PHE A 93 -2.54 23.51 11.58
N THR A 94 -1.93 23.95 12.69
CA THR A 94 -0.47 23.85 12.88
C THR A 94 -0.02 22.44 13.30
N ASP A 95 -0.89 21.67 13.96
CA ASP A 95 -0.64 20.27 14.36
C ASP A 95 -1.67 19.34 13.72
N ILE A 96 -1.63 19.22 12.40
CA ILE A 96 -2.38 18.21 11.65
C ILE A 96 -1.42 17.17 11.10
N VAL A 97 -1.71 15.90 11.37
CA VAL A 97 -0.88 14.79 10.92
C VAL A 97 -1.64 13.94 9.91
N PHE A 98 -1.04 13.74 8.73
CA PHE A 98 -1.51 12.76 7.76
C PHE A 98 -1.06 11.36 8.17
N VAL A 99 -2.02 10.46 8.32
CA VAL A 99 -1.81 9.05 8.70
C VAL A 99 -2.10 8.15 7.49
N PRO A 100 -1.10 7.87 6.64
CA PRO A 100 -1.22 6.93 5.53
C PRO A 100 -1.38 5.49 6.02
N GLN A 101 -1.94 4.63 5.17
CA GLN A 101 -2.33 3.26 5.52
C GLN A 101 -1.98 2.22 4.44
N GLU A 102 -1.31 2.63 3.36
CA GLU A 102 -0.84 1.71 2.32
C GLU A 102 0.69 1.61 2.29
N HIS A 103 1.17 0.43 1.86
CA HIS A 103 2.59 0.08 1.86
C HIS A 103 3.46 1.00 0.98
N ARG A 104 2.87 1.65 -0.02
CA ARG A 104 3.60 2.54 -0.94
C ARG A 104 4.01 3.83 -0.22
N GLU A 105 3.16 4.35 0.66
CA GLU A 105 3.50 5.46 1.55
C GLU A 105 4.58 5.09 2.54
N LEU A 106 4.53 3.88 3.12
CA LEU A 106 5.63 3.39 3.96
C LEU A 106 6.93 3.33 3.17
N GLY A 107 6.90 2.85 1.92
CA GLY A 107 8.04 2.88 1.00
C GLY A 107 8.62 4.28 0.81
N LEU A 108 7.76 5.28 0.54
CA LEU A 108 8.16 6.69 0.43
C LEU A 108 8.80 7.21 1.72
N LEU A 109 8.23 6.92 2.89
CA LEU A 109 8.77 7.36 4.18
C LEU A 109 10.13 6.72 4.49
N LEU A 110 10.30 5.44 4.16
CA LEU A 110 11.51 4.70 4.46
C LEU A 110 12.67 5.01 3.49
N TRP A 111 12.37 5.13 2.19
CA TRP A 111 13.35 5.12 1.10
C TRP A 111 13.33 6.38 0.23
N GLY A 112 12.32 7.22 0.38
CA GLY A 112 12.14 8.42 -0.44
C GLY A 112 11.69 8.14 -1.87
N GLU A 113 11.28 6.91 -2.19
CA GLU A 113 10.82 6.54 -3.52
C GLU A 113 9.46 7.21 -3.83
N PRO A 114 9.39 8.07 -4.87
CA PRO A 114 8.14 8.69 -5.29
C PRO A 114 7.10 7.66 -5.69
N ILE A 115 5.84 7.93 -5.36
CA ILE A 115 4.79 6.95 -5.58
C ILE A 115 4.19 7.13 -6.98
N ALA A 116 4.49 6.18 -7.88
CA ALA A 116 4.11 6.25 -9.28
C ALA A 116 2.59 6.37 -9.53
N GLY A 117 2.17 7.20 -10.49
CA GLY A 117 0.75 7.36 -10.85
C GLY A 117 -0.11 8.04 -9.78
N TRP A 118 0.50 8.57 -8.72
CA TRP A 118 -0.21 9.33 -7.70
C TRP A 118 -0.48 10.75 -8.20
N ASN A 119 -1.65 11.30 -7.87
CA ASN A 119 -1.92 12.74 -8.01
C ASN A 119 -0.78 13.58 -7.38
N LYS A 120 -0.18 14.48 -8.17
CA LYS A 120 0.94 15.34 -7.79
C LYS A 120 0.66 16.27 -6.59
N ASP A 121 -0.62 16.58 -6.34
CA ASP A 121 -1.05 17.48 -5.26
C ASP A 121 -1.30 16.72 -3.93
N LEU A 122 -1.04 15.42 -3.90
CA LEU A 122 -1.08 14.59 -2.70
C LEU A 122 0.34 14.27 -2.19
N PRO A 123 0.51 13.75 -0.96
CA PRO A 123 1.80 13.40 -0.36
C PRO A 123 2.54 12.20 -1.00
N GLY A 124 2.66 12.16 -2.33
CA GLY A 124 3.30 11.10 -3.10
C GLY A 124 4.82 11.29 -3.34
N THR A 125 5.39 12.40 -2.89
CA THR A 125 6.84 12.70 -2.96
C THR A 125 7.30 13.36 -1.66
N LEU A 126 8.61 13.28 -1.35
CA LEU A 126 9.16 13.91 -0.14
C LEU A 126 9.11 15.44 -0.15
N ASP A 127 8.87 16.06 -1.31
CA ASP A 127 8.83 17.52 -1.46
C ASP A 127 7.42 18.09 -1.17
N HIS A 128 6.42 17.23 -0.96
CA HIS A 128 5.09 17.67 -0.57
C HIS A 128 5.11 18.28 0.86
N PRO A 129 4.35 19.36 1.14
CA PRO A 129 4.41 20.08 2.43
C PRO A 129 4.28 19.19 3.67
N TYR A 130 3.35 18.24 3.69
CA TYR A 130 3.23 17.29 4.80
C TYR A 130 4.52 16.51 5.12
N HIS A 131 5.33 16.16 4.11
CA HIS A 131 6.60 15.48 4.34
C HIS A 131 7.69 16.46 4.77
N HIS A 132 7.73 17.64 4.15
CA HIS A 132 8.65 18.72 4.50
C HIS A 132 8.49 19.16 5.97
N ASP A 133 7.25 19.33 6.42
CA ASP A 133 6.91 19.79 7.77
C ASP A 133 6.93 18.65 8.81
N GLY A 134 7.29 17.43 8.39
CA GLY A 134 7.35 16.27 9.28
C GLY A 134 5.98 15.90 9.85
N GLN A 135 4.90 16.12 9.10
CA GLN A 135 3.50 15.90 9.48
C GLN A 135 2.92 14.58 8.92
N VAL A 136 3.76 13.63 8.53
CA VAL A 136 3.32 12.27 8.13
C VAL A 136 3.74 11.23 9.16
N ARG A 137 2.83 10.35 9.58
CA ARG A 137 3.11 9.25 10.50
C ARG A 137 2.49 7.95 9.98
N PHE A 138 3.31 6.95 9.70
CA PHE A 138 2.85 5.60 9.35
C PHE A 138 3.11 4.66 10.53
N PHE A 139 2.11 3.86 10.92
CA PHE A 139 2.22 2.92 12.03
C PHE A 139 2.26 1.49 11.52
N VAL A 140 3.26 0.72 11.96
CA VAL A 140 3.36 -0.72 11.69
C VAL A 140 2.82 -1.59 12.82
N ASP A 141 2.46 -0.95 13.95
CA ASP A 141 1.89 -1.60 15.13
C ASP A 141 0.67 -0.82 15.62
N ALA A 142 -0.43 -1.53 15.92
CA ALA A 142 -1.69 -0.92 16.33
C ALA A 142 -1.60 -0.18 17.67
N ARG A 143 -0.73 -0.61 18.60
CA ARG A 143 -0.59 0.04 19.92
C ARG A 143 0.04 1.40 19.81
N THR A 144 1.16 1.49 19.10
CA THR A 144 1.83 2.78 18.87
C THR A 144 0.93 3.72 18.05
N TRP A 145 0.06 3.17 17.21
CA TRP A 145 -0.98 3.93 16.53
C TRP A 145 -2.03 4.48 17.51
N HIS A 146 -2.57 3.63 18.39
CA HIS A 146 -3.53 4.03 19.41
C HIS A 146 -2.93 5.05 20.39
N GLU A 147 -1.70 4.85 20.84
CA GLU A 147 -0.96 5.80 21.69
C GLU A 147 -0.85 7.18 21.03
N PHE A 148 -0.47 7.23 19.75
CA PHE A 148 -0.45 8.48 19.00
C PHE A 148 -1.84 9.09 18.89
N MET A 149 -2.85 8.30 18.53
CA MET A 149 -4.22 8.78 18.36
C MET A 149 -4.81 9.34 19.66
N ALA A 150 -4.48 8.76 20.82
CA ALA A 150 -4.91 9.24 22.14
C ALA A 150 -4.43 10.68 22.44
N THR A 151 -3.36 11.14 21.78
CA THR A 151 -2.82 12.50 21.91
C THR A 151 -3.47 13.53 20.99
N ARG A 152 -4.40 13.10 20.12
CA ARG A 152 -5.11 13.96 19.17
C ARG A 152 -6.44 14.42 19.77
N ASP A 153 -6.92 15.58 19.32
CA ASP A 153 -8.21 16.15 19.72
C ASP A 153 -9.35 15.61 18.84
N PHE A 154 -9.06 15.35 17.56
CA PHE A 154 -10.04 14.88 16.59
C PHE A 154 -9.37 14.17 15.41
N ALA A 155 -10.02 13.14 14.87
CA ALA A 155 -9.60 12.47 13.65
C ALA A 155 -10.71 12.43 12.60
N PHE A 156 -10.37 12.49 11.32
CA PHE A 156 -11.36 12.38 10.26
C PHE A 156 -10.74 11.89 8.96
N GLY A 157 -11.58 11.32 8.08
CA GLY A 157 -11.14 10.92 6.76
C GLY A 157 -11.89 9.73 6.18
N THR A 158 -11.45 9.28 5.01
CA THR A 158 -12.14 8.24 4.23
C THR A 158 -11.69 6.81 4.54
N ARG A 159 -10.62 6.62 5.31
CA ARG A 159 -10.14 5.30 5.73
C ARG A 159 -10.77 4.94 7.06
N ILE A 160 -11.69 3.97 7.03
CA ILE A 160 -12.42 3.58 8.23
C ILE A 160 -11.50 3.17 9.39
N HIS A 161 -10.45 2.39 9.14
CA HIS A 161 -9.53 1.97 10.21
C HIS A 161 -8.73 3.11 10.82
N GLY A 162 -8.49 4.21 10.09
CA GLY A 162 -7.86 5.40 10.68
C GLY A 162 -8.75 6.09 11.71
N ASN A 163 -10.06 6.05 11.49
CA ASN A 163 -11.05 6.58 12.42
C ASN A 163 -11.34 5.57 13.54
N ILE A 164 -11.39 4.27 13.25
CA ILE A 164 -11.52 3.22 14.28
C ILE A 164 -10.34 3.27 15.27
N ALA A 165 -9.09 3.41 14.77
CA ALA A 165 -7.92 3.56 15.64
C ALA A 165 -8.03 4.78 16.57
N ALA A 166 -8.62 5.88 16.09
CA ALA A 166 -8.90 7.05 16.92
C ALA A 166 -9.96 6.74 17.99
N LEU A 167 -11.08 6.13 17.60
CA LEU A 167 -12.15 5.76 18.55
C LEU A 167 -11.69 4.72 19.58
N ALA A 168 -10.84 3.77 19.20
CA ALA A 168 -10.25 2.79 20.10
C ALA A 168 -9.36 3.48 21.15
N ALA A 169 -8.67 4.55 20.74
CA ALA A 169 -7.83 5.38 21.61
C ALA A 169 -8.59 6.43 22.43
N GLY A 170 -9.93 6.48 22.36
CA GLY A 170 -10.74 7.49 23.06
C GLY A 170 -10.75 8.87 22.40
N THR A 171 -10.35 8.95 21.13
CA THR A 171 -10.30 10.18 20.35
C THR A 171 -11.52 10.26 19.42
N PRO A 172 -12.34 11.34 19.50
CA PRO A 172 -13.47 11.57 18.61
C PRO A 172 -13.06 11.51 17.14
N SER A 173 -13.87 10.86 16.30
CA SER A 173 -13.61 10.84 14.86
C SER A 173 -14.85 10.76 13.99
N VAL A 174 -14.71 11.18 12.72
CA VAL A 174 -15.76 11.12 11.70
C VAL A 174 -15.27 10.42 10.44
N VAL A 175 -16.04 9.43 9.97
CA VAL A 175 -15.75 8.72 8.73
C VAL A 175 -16.41 9.43 7.55
N LEU A 176 -15.64 9.72 6.51
CA LEU A 176 -16.16 10.19 5.22
C LEU A 176 -16.45 8.99 4.33
N THR A 177 -17.72 8.61 4.17
CA THR A 177 -18.13 7.36 3.52
C THR A 177 -18.37 7.59 2.03
N PHE A 178 -17.48 7.04 1.20
CA PHE A 178 -17.54 7.17 -0.27
C PHE A 178 -17.95 5.86 -0.96
N ASP A 179 -18.06 4.77 -0.20
CA ASP A 179 -18.49 3.45 -0.68
C ASP A 179 -19.43 2.77 0.33
N SER A 180 -20.15 1.76 -0.13
CA SER A 180 -21.09 1.02 0.70
C SER A 180 -20.41 0.25 1.84
N ARG A 181 -19.16 -0.19 1.66
CA ARG A 181 -18.43 -0.99 2.65
C ARG A 181 -18.14 -0.19 3.92
N THR A 182 -17.69 1.05 3.73
CA THR A 182 -17.40 2.00 4.81
C THR A 182 -18.68 2.53 5.43
N ALA A 183 -19.70 2.83 4.61
CA ALA A 183 -21.02 3.26 5.10
C ALA A 183 -21.69 2.20 5.97
N GLU A 184 -21.67 0.94 5.52
CA GLU A 184 -22.28 -0.19 6.22
C GLU A 184 -21.62 -0.43 7.59
N LEU A 185 -20.29 -0.44 7.64
CA LEU A 185 -19.54 -0.59 8.90
C LEU A 185 -19.79 0.56 9.88
N ALA A 186 -19.77 1.80 9.37
CA ALA A 186 -20.05 2.98 10.20
C ALA A 186 -21.47 2.94 10.76
N SER A 187 -22.45 2.58 9.92
CA SER A 187 -23.84 2.45 10.30
C SER A 187 -24.07 1.36 11.35
N TYR A 188 -23.50 0.16 11.18
CA TYR A 188 -23.63 -0.93 12.14
C TYR A 188 -23.15 -0.51 13.54
N HIS A 189 -21.97 0.11 13.61
CA HIS A 189 -21.35 0.54 14.86
C HIS A 189 -21.87 1.88 15.40
N GLY A 190 -22.79 2.56 14.70
CA GLY A 190 -23.28 3.89 15.11
C GLY A 190 -22.21 4.99 15.05
N MET A 191 -21.16 4.80 14.25
CA MET A 191 -20.08 5.77 14.12
C MET A 191 -20.57 7.05 13.42
N PRO A 192 -20.15 8.25 13.87
CA PRO A 192 -20.37 9.47 13.10
C PRO A 192 -19.77 9.35 11.71
N ALA A 193 -20.62 9.51 10.70
CA ALA A 193 -20.24 9.40 9.31
C ALA A 193 -20.90 10.47 8.44
N GLU A 194 -20.15 10.98 7.46
CA GLU A 194 -20.66 11.88 6.44
C GLU A 194 -20.56 11.21 5.07
N PRO A 195 -21.71 10.93 4.41
CA PRO A 195 -21.73 10.43 3.04
C PRO A 195 -21.10 11.41 2.06
N VAL A 196 -20.22 10.90 1.22
CA VAL A 196 -19.49 11.68 0.22
C VAL A 196 -20.13 11.45 -1.14
N GLY A 197 -20.74 12.51 -1.69
CA GLY A 197 -21.31 12.49 -3.04
C GLY A 197 -20.27 12.58 -4.15
N ARG A 198 -20.73 12.72 -5.40
CA ARG A 198 -19.86 12.84 -6.59
C ARG A 198 -18.86 14.01 -6.53
N ASN A 199 -19.19 15.05 -5.76
CA ASN A 199 -18.35 16.23 -5.58
C ASN A 199 -17.12 15.96 -4.70
N GLY A 200 -17.03 14.79 -4.05
CA GLY A 200 -15.88 14.40 -3.25
C GLY A 200 -15.82 15.09 -1.89
N ILE A 201 -14.62 15.07 -1.29
CA ILE A 201 -14.36 15.54 0.09
C ILE A 201 -13.66 16.89 0.15
N GLY A 202 -13.46 17.57 -0.99
CA GLY A 202 -12.68 18.81 -1.05
C GLY A 202 -13.26 19.93 -0.20
N GLU A 203 -14.59 19.98 -0.08
CA GLU A 203 -15.29 21.02 0.68
C GLU A 203 -15.51 20.68 2.16
N CYS A 204 -15.23 19.45 2.59
CA CYS A 204 -15.37 19.06 3.98
C CYS A 204 -14.36 19.84 4.85
N THR A 205 -14.79 20.31 6.01
CA THR A 205 -13.92 20.98 6.99
C THR A 205 -13.95 20.24 8.32
N ALA A 206 -12.79 20.13 8.98
CA ALA A 206 -12.67 19.51 10.29
C ALA A 206 -13.62 20.17 11.30
N GLU A 207 -13.76 21.50 11.27
CA GLU A 207 -14.69 22.24 12.12
C GLU A 207 -16.15 21.81 11.90
N SER A 208 -16.60 21.70 10.64
CA SER A 208 -17.97 21.29 10.33
C SER A 208 -18.25 19.85 10.77
N LEU A 209 -17.32 18.94 10.45
CA LEU A 209 -17.39 17.53 10.87
C LEU A 209 -17.41 17.42 12.40
N PHE A 210 -16.51 18.12 13.08
CA PHE A 210 -16.42 18.14 14.53
C PHE A 210 -17.71 18.67 15.17
N ASN A 211 -18.24 19.79 14.68
CA ASN A 211 -19.44 20.41 15.26
C ASN A 211 -20.66 19.49 15.11
N ARG A 212 -20.81 18.83 13.95
CA ARG A 212 -21.96 17.96 13.64
C ARG A 212 -21.84 16.54 14.20
N ALA A 213 -20.66 16.08 14.60
CA ALA A 213 -20.47 14.73 15.11
C ALA A 213 -21.28 14.49 16.40
N ASP A 214 -22.06 13.41 16.45
CA ASP A 214 -22.77 12.94 17.63
C ASP A 214 -22.37 11.49 17.92
N PHE A 215 -21.75 11.27 19.07
CA PHE A 215 -21.22 9.96 19.49
C PHE A 215 -22.21 9.16 20.33
N SER A 216 -23.42 9.67 20.57
CA SER A 216 -24.42 9.02 21.42
C SER A 216 -24.77 7.62 20.92
N GLU A 217 -25.02 7.46 19.62
CA GLU A 217 -25.34 6.16 19.02
C GLU A 217 -24.15 5.19 19.06
N LEU A 218 -22.94 5.67 18.77
CA LEU A 218 -21.71 4.87 18.92
C LEU A 218 -21.59 4.34 20.35
N ASN A 219 -21.72 5.22 21.34
CA ASN A 219 -21.54 4.87 22.74
C ASN A 219 -22.59 3.87 23.21
N THR A 220 -23.85 3.99 22.77
CA THR A 220 -24.91 3.03 23.12
C THR A 220 -24.73 1.68 22.45
N ARG A 221 -24.13 1.62 21.25
CA ARG A 221 -23.92 0.36 20.50
C ARG A 221 -22.65 -0.39 20.85
N ARG A 222 -21.66 0.24 21.49
CA ARG A 222 -20.36 -0.39 21.80
C ARG A 222 -20.47 -1.69 22.58
N GLN A 223 -21.27 -1.72 23.65
CA GLN A 223 -21.43 -2.92 24.47
C GLN A 223 -22.22 -4.02 23.75
N PRO A 224 -23.42 -3.76 23.19
CA PRO A 224 -24.17 -4.80 22.47
C PRO A 224 -23.43 -5.39 21.26
N THR A 225 -22.70 -4.57 20.50
CA THR A 225 -21.92 -5.06 19.36
C THR A 225 -20.71 -5.89 19.79
N PHE A 226 -20.10 -5.58 20.94
CA PHE A 226 -19.06 -6.40 21.54
C PHE A 226 -19.61 -7.76 21.99
N GLU A 227 -20.74 -7.77 22.70
CA GLU A 227 -21.42 -9.01 23.11
C GLU A 227 -21.77 -9.87 21.89
N ARG A 228 -22.30 -9.26 20.83
CA ARG A 228 -22.59 -9.96 19.57
C ARG A 228 -21.36 -10.60 18.94
N TRP A 229 -20.21 -9.92 19.03
CA TRP A 229 -18.94 -10.48 18.56
C TRP A 229 -18.46 -11.65 19.44
N ILE A 230 -18.62 -11.55 20.76
CA ILE A 230 -18.35 -12.66 21.69
C ILE A 230 -19.23 -13.87 21.34
N ASP A 231 -20.54 -13.68 21.18
CA ASP A 231 -21.47 -14.76 20.79
C ASP A 231 -21.05 -15.43 19.48
N PHE A 232 -20.56 -14.64 18.51
CA PHE A 232 -20.04 -15.16 17.26
C PHE A 232 -18.77 -16.02 17.47
N LEU A 233 -17.84 -15.59 18.33
CA LEU A 233 -16.66 -16.39 18.67
C LEU A 233 -17.07 -17.71 19.33
N GLU A 234 -18.00 -17.66 20.28
CA GLU A 234 -18.49 -18.83 21.01
C GLU A 234 -19.24 -19.81 20.11
N ARG A 235 -20.13 -19.30 19.25
CA ARG A 235 -20.83 -20.11 18.23
C ARG A 235 -19.86 -20.86 17.34
N ASN A 236 -18.72 -20.26 17.03
CA ASN A 236 -17.66 -20.86 16.20
C ASN A 236 -16.61 -21.65 17.00
N GLY A 237 -16.83 -21.88 18.30
CA GLY A 237 -15.93 -22.67 19.15
C GLY A 237 -14.56 -22.03 19.37
N LEU A 238 -14.43 -20.71 19.18
CA LEU A 238 -13.18 -19.99 19.38
C LEU A 238 -13.01 -19.63 20.86
N ARG A 239 -11.92 -20.12 21.47
CA ARG A 239 -11.55 -19.72 22.84
C ARG A 239 -11.03 -18.27 22.82
N HIS A 240 -11.44 -17.47 23.80
CA HIS A 240 -11.00 -16.08 23.92
C HIS A 240 -10.78 -15.66 25.37
N VAL A 241 -10.01 -14.57 25.54
CA VAL A 241 -9.59 -14.05 26.86
C VAL A 241 -10.72 -13.49 27.71
N HIS A 242 -11.89 -13.26 27.13
CA HIS A 242 -13.09 -12.80 27.85
C HIS A 242 -13.86 -13.94 28.52
N GLN A 243 -13.50 -15.21 28.27
CA GLN A 243 -14.08 -16.35 28.98
C GLN A 243 -13.40 -16.52 30.35
N PRO A 244 -14.16 -16.88 31.41
CA PRO A 244 -13.59 -17.21 32.71
C PRO A 244 -12.49 -18.29 32.61
N GLY A 245 -11.30 -18.01 33.13
CA GLY A 245 -10.17 -18.94 33.14
C GLY A 245 -9.27 -18.90 31.89
N ASN A 246 -9.64 -18.12 30.85
CA ASN A 246 -8.85 -17.95 29.64
C ASN A 246 -8.02 -16.65 29.61
N GLN A 247 -7.88 -15.96 30.75
CA GLN A 247 -7.03 -14.77 30.86
C GLN A 247 -5.59 -15.11 30.48
N ASN A 248 -4.91 -14.17 29.82
CA ASN A 248 -3.54 -14.37 29.35
C ASN A 248 -2.60 -13.27 29.86
N GLU A 249 -2.38 -13.27 31.17
CA GLU A 249 -1.54 -12.29 31.87
C GLU A 249 -0.09 -12.31 31.35
N ALA A 250 0.42 -13.48 30.96
CA ALA A 250 1.77 -13.61 30.41
C ALA A 250 1.92 -12.89 29.05
N PHE A 251 0.89 -12.95 28.19
CA PHE A 251 0.85 -12.17 26.96
C PHE A 251 0.77 -10.68 27.28
N ASP A 252 -0.10 -10.29 28.21
CA ASP A 252 -0.27 -8.89 28.59
C ASP A 252 1.01 -8.29 29.17
N GLU A 253 1.75 -9.03 29.98
CA GLU A 253 3.04 -8.62 30.53
C GLU A 253 4.14 -8.52 29.47
N LYS A 254 4.24 -9.51 28.57
CA LYS A 254 5.16 -9.44 27.41
C LYS A 254 4.88 -8.20 26.58
N LEU A 255 3.60 -7.88 26.42
CA LEU A 255 3.17 -6.79 25.57
C LEU A 255 3.30 -5.43 26.24
N ARG A 256 3.19 -5.36 27.57
CA ARG A 256 3.51 -4.17 28.38
C ARG A 256 5.00 -3.85 28.38
N THR A 257 5.84 -4.87 28.32
CA THR A 257 7.31 -4.74 28.36
C THR A 257 7.97 -4.73 26.98
N ALA A 258 7.22 -5.05 25.93
CA ALA A 258 7.73 -5.03 24.56
C ALA A 258 8.13 -3.61 24.13
N GLN A 259 9.29 -3.50 23.51
CA GLN A 259 9.69 -2.28 22.82
C GLN A 259 9.12 -2.31 21.40
N LEU A 260 8.01 -1.59 21.20
CA LEU A 260 7.32 -1.55 19.91
C LEU A 260 7.95 -0.49 18.99
N ALA A 261 7.86 -0.74 17.69
CA ALA A 261 8.40 0.18 16.69
C ALA A 261 7.63 1.51 16.71
N PRO A 262 8.30 2.67 16.81
CA PRO A 262 7.62 3.95 16.72
C PRO A 262 7.03 4.16 15.31
N ALA A 263 6.19 5.17 15.15
CA ALA A 263 5.74 5.59 13.82
C ALA A 263 6.93 5.86 12.88
N ALA A 264 6.84 5.30 11.67
CA ALA A 264 7.72 5.71 10.59
C ALA A 264 7.41 7.17 10.22
N THR A 265 8.47 7.97 10.18
CA THR A 265 8.45 9.37 9.77
C THR A 265 9.15 9.50 8.41
N PRO A 266 8.99 10.65 7.70
CA PRO A 266 9.70 10.88 6.45
C PRO A 266 11.20 10.71 6.66
N VAL A 267 11.91 10.10 5.70
CA VAL A 267 13.37 9.88 5.79
C VAL A 267 14.16 11.16 6.08
N ARG A 268 13.65 12.32 5.65
CA ARG A 268 14.23 13.64 5.97
C ARG A 268 14.16 13.98 7.47
N SER A 269 13.19 13.43 8.19
CA SER A 269 12.98 13.58 9.63
C SER A 269 13.67 12.48 10.46
N SER A 270 14.25 11.44 9.82
CA SER A 270 14.98 10.37 10.51
C SER A 270 16.32 10.85 11.05
N ASN A 271 16.74 10.32 12.20
CA ASN A 271 18.09 10.58 12.71
C ASN A 271 19.15 9.80 11.91
N GLY A 272 20.41 10.27 11.97
CA GLY A 272 21.51 9.65 11.21
C GLY A 272 21.75 8.18 11.55
N ALA A 273 21.46 7.74 12.79
CA ALA A 273 21.63 6.35 13.20
C ALA A 273 20.59 5.42 12.54
N GLU A 274 19.34 5.89 12.44
CA GLU A 274 18.25 5.18 11.76
C GLU A 274 18.54 5.05 10.27
N LEU A 275 18.92 6.14 9.60
CA LEU A 275 19.31 6.10 8.20
C LEU A 275 20.50 5.16 7.96
N ALA A 276 21.53 5.22 8.80
CA ALA A 276 22.66 4.31 8.72
C ALA A 276 22.25 2.84 8.92
N SER A 277 21.26 2.57 9.79
CA SER A 277 20.69 1.23 9.98
C SER A 277 20.00 0.72 8.72
N ARG A 278 19.18 1.55 8.08
CA ARG A 278 18.50 1.23 6.81
C ARG A 278 19.51 0.98 5.68
N LEU A 279 20.54 1.82 5.57
CA LEU A 279 21.63 1.63 4.60
C LEU A 279 22.43 0.35 4.86
N ARG A 280 22.72 0.01 6.13
CA ARG A 280 23.36 -1.27 6.48
C ARG A 280 22.49 -2.46 6.11
N TRP A 281 21.18 -2.38 6.33
CA TRP A 281 20.24 -3.43 5.90
C TRP A 281 20.26 -3.59 4.38
N LEU A 282 20.22 -2.48 3.64
CA LEU A 282 20.25 -2.48 2.18
C LEU A 282 21.56 -3.07 1.65
N CYS A 283 22.71 -2.61 2.15
CA CYS A 283 24.04 -3.10 1.75
C CYS A 283 24.34 -4.51 2.26
N GLY A 284 23.82 -4.90 3.43
CA GLY A 284 23.99 -6.23 4.03
C GLY A 284 23.09 -7.30 3.38
N SER A 285 22.05 -6.89 2.66
CA SER A 285 21.21 -7.80 1.86
C SER A 285 21.96 -8.46 0.69
N THR A 286 23.16 -7.98 0.35
CA THR A 286 24.00 -8.57 -0.71
C THR A 286 24.85 -9.76 -0.26
N LYS A 287 24.85 -10.13 1.04
CA LYS A 287 25.78 -11.14 1.61
C LYS A 287 25.17 -12.45 2.12
N SER A 288 23.88 -12.76 1.92
CA SER A 288 23.32 -14.09 2.22
C SER A 288 22.34 -14.58 1.16
N PRO A 289 22.56 -15.77 0.56
CA PRO A 289 21.55 -16.46 -0.22
C PRO A 289 20.62 -17.24 0.73
N ALA A 290 19.37 -16.83 0.87
CA ALA A 290 18.34 -17.67 1.49
C ALA A 290 17.01 -17.43 0.79
N ALA A 291 16.46 -18.50 0.23
CA ALA A 291 15.29 -18.54 -0.65
C ALA A 291 13.96 -18.15 0.03
N ASP A 292 13.95 -17.84 1.33
CA ASP A 292 12.73 -17.59 2.11
C ASP A 292 12.67 -16.18 2.75
N ARG A 293 13.48 -15.23 2.30
CA ARG A 293 13.45 -13.87 2.86
C ARG A 293 12.25 -13.10 2.28
N TYR A 294 11.32 -12.68 3.14
CA TYR A 294 10.29 -11.69 2.76
C TYR A 294 10.97 -10.45 2.16
N VAL A 295 10.73 -10.22 0.87
CA VAL A 295 11.12 -8.99 0.18
C VAL A 295 9.89 -8.10 0.19
N PRO A 296 9.88 -7.00 0.97
CA PRO A 296 8.77 -6.07 0.93
C PRO A 296 8.56 -5.58 -0.50
N PRO A 297 7.32 -5.45 -0.99
CA PRO A 297 7.05 -5.00 -2.37
C PRO A 297 7.53 -3.56 -2.65
N PHE A 298 7.93 -2.84 -1.60
CA PHE A 298 8.46 -1.48 -1.59
C PHE A 298 9.96 -1.43 -1.21
N ALA A 299 10.65 -2.57 -1.10
CA ALA A 299 12.08 -2.58 -0.87
C ALA A 299 12.78 -2.02 -2.12
N PRO A 300 13.70 -1.04 -1.98
CA PRO A 300 14.46 -0.56 -3.11
C PRO A 300 15.23 -1.74 -3.69
N LYS A 301 15.29 -1.84 -5.01
CA LYS A 301 16.18 -2.78 -5.67
C LYS A 301 17.59 -2.50 -5.14
N PRO A 302 18.34 -3.52 -4.66
CA PRO A 302 19.70 -3.30 -4.22
C PRO A 302 20.43 -2.51 -5.30
N ILE A 303 21.04 -1.38 -4.92
CA ILE A 303 22.08 -0.77 -5.74
C ILE A 303 23.26 -1.73 -5.62
N CYS A 304 23.16 -2.88 -6.29
CA CYS A 304 24.34 -3.62 -6.61
C CYS A 304 25.21 -2.64 -7.40
N PRO A 305 26.52 -2.52 -7.14
CA PRO A 305 27.40 -2.08 -8.21
C PRO A 305 27.00 -2.92 -9.44
N PRO A 306 26.91 -2.33 -10.65
CA PRO A 306 26.57 -3.11 -11.83
C PRO A 306 27.39 -4.39 -11.74
N LYS A 307 26.71 -5.55 -11.85
CA LYS A 307 27.44 -6.80 -12.03
C LYS A 307 28.51 -6.47 -13.08
N PRO A 308 29.81 -6.81 -12.88
CA PRO A 308 30.76 -6.67 -13.98
C PRO A 308 30.04 -7.24 -15.20
N SER A 309 29.92 -6.41 -16.24
CA SER A 309 29.10 -6.68 -17.41
C SER A 309 29.19 -8.16 -17.75
N ASP A 310 28.06 -8.82 -18.04
CA ASP A 310 28.11 -10.14 -18.65
C ASP A 310 28.87 -9.98 -19.97
N ASP A 311 30.19 -10.11 -19.90
CA ASP A 311 31.12 -10.00 -21.02
C ASP A 311 30.76 -11.02 -22.10
N SER A 312 29.88 -11.98 -21.81
CA SER A 312 29.34 -12.95 -22.76
C SER A 312 28.56 -12.30 -23.93
N GLU A 313 27.80 -11.22 -23.71
CA GLU A 313 27.09 -10.55 -24.82
C GLU A 313 28.08 -9.75 -25.69
N LEU A 314 29.03 -9.06 -25.06
CA LEU A 314 30.10 -8.34 -25.75
C LEU A 314 31.04 -9.30 -26.50
N GLU A 315 31.37 -10.45 -25.91
CA GLU A 315 32.14 -11.52 -26.54
C GLU A 315 31.39 -12.16 -27.70
N GLN A 316 30.08 -12.38 -27.58
CA GLN A 316 29.23 -12.87 -28.69
C GLN A 316 29.17 -11.86 -29.83
N VAL A 317 29.02 -10.57 -29.53
CA VAL A 317 29.03 -9.50 -30.54
C VAL A 317 30.40 -9.41 -31.21
N VAL A 318 31.49 -9.46 -30.43
CA VAL A 318 32.87 -9.46 -30.96
C VAL A 318 33.14 -10.69 -31.82
N GLN A 319 32.66 -11.88 -31.44
CA GLN A 319 32.79 -13.09 -32.25
C GLN A 319 32.00 -13.01 -33.54
N THR A 320 30.77 -12.48 -33.49
CA THR A 320 29.93 -12.28 -34.68
C THR A 320 30.61 -11.30 -35.64
N LEU A 321 31.13 -10.18 -35.13
CA LEU A 321 31.87 -9.20 -35.94
C LEU A 321 33.14 -9.80 -36.55
N LYS A 322 33.91 -10.61 -35.81
CA LYS A 322 35.09 -11.31 -36.34
C LYS A 322 34.73 -12.28 -37.47
N TYR A 323 33.62 -13.01 -37.33
CA TYR A 323 33.13 -13.90 -38.37
C TYR A 323 32.71 -13.13 -39.63
N GLU A 324 31.97 -12.03 -39.48
CA GLU A 324 31.54 -11.18 -40.59
C GLU A 324 32.73 -10.54 -41.33
N VAL A 325 33.71 -10.00 -40.60
CA VAL A 325 34.93 -9.42 -41.20
C VAL A 325 35.70 -10.48 -41.99
N THR A 326 35.80 -11.71 -41.48
CA THR A 326 36.46 -12.82 -42.18
C THR A 326 35.70 -13.21 -43.45
N SER A 327 34.37 -13.28 -43.38
CA SER A 327 33.48 -13.55 -44.50
C SER A 327 33.61 -12.50 -45.61
N VAL A 328 33.57 -11.21 -45.25
CA VAL A 328 33.72 -10.10 -46.19
C VAL A 328 35.11 -10.10 -46.82
N SER A 329 36.16 -10.34 -46.04
CA SER A 329 37.54 -10.42 -46.53
C SER A 329 37.72 -11.56 -47.53
N ARG A 330 37.08 -12.71 -47.31
CA ARG A 330 37.09 -13.83 -48.25
C ARG A 330 36.40 -13.47 -49.56
N ARG A 331 35.19 -12.88 -49.50
CA ARG A 331 34.45 -12.44 -50.70
C ARG A 331 35.21 -11.37 -51.50
N ALA A 332 35.93 -10.48 -50.83
CA ALA A 332 36.79 -9.50 -51.49
C ALA A 332 37.92 -10.18 -52.28
N ARG A 333 38.60 -11.17 -51.69
CA ARG A 333 39.64 -11.95 -52.40
C ARG A 333 39.08 -12.71 -53.60
N GLU A 334 37.94 -13.38 -53.43
CA GLU A 334 37.26 -14.10 -54.53
C GLU A 334 36.89 -13.15 -55.68
N ASN A 335 36.41 -11.94 -55.35
CA ASN A 335 36.11 -10.91 -56.36
C ASN A 335 37.38 -10.40 -57.06
N ASP A 336 38.48 -10.18 -56.34
CA ASP A 336 39.75 -9.76 -56.93
C ASP A 336 40.31 -10.82 -57.87
N GLU A 337 40.22 -12.10 -57.50
CA GLU A 337 40.59 -13.23 -58.36
C GLU A 337 39.70 -13.30 -59.60
N TYR A 338 38.39 -13.10 -59.45
CA TYR A 338 37.44 -13.06 -60.56
C TYR A 338 37.72 -11.91 -61.52
N ILE A 339 37.97 -10.71 -61.01
CA ILE A 339 38.34 -9.53 -61.82
C ILE A 339 39.67 -9.77 -62.53
N SER A 340 40.66 -10.36 -61.86
CA SER A 340 41.94 -10.75 -62.46
C SER A 340 41.75 -11.74 -63.61
N ALA A 341 40.90 -12.76 -63.44
CA ALA A 341 40.56 -13.73 -64.47
C ALA A 341 39.85 -13.07 -65.67
N LEU A 342 38.92 -12.14 -65.43
CA LEU A 342 38.26 -11.36 -66.47
C LEU A 342 39.26 -10.50 -67.26
N ARG A 343 40.17 -9.81 -66.57
CA ARG A 343 41.25 -9.01 -67.20
C ARG A 343 42.14 -9.89 -68.08
N LYS A 344 42.55 -11.08 -67.61
CA LYS A 344 43.32 -12.04 -68.41
C LYS A 344 42.55 -12.54 -69.65
N ARG A 345 41.24 -12.83 -69.52
CA ARG A 345 40.39 -13.23 -70.66
C ARG A 345 40.22 -12.10 -71.68
N ALA A 346 40.04 -10.86 -71.23
CA ALA A 346 39.95 -9.68 -72.09
C ALA A 346 41.26 -9.43 -72.85
N ALA A 347 42.42 -9.52 -72.17
CA ALA A 347 43.73 -9.42 -72.80
C ALA A 347 43.95 -10.52 -73.86
N LYS A 348 43.55 -11.77 -73.58
CA LYS A 348 43.64 -12.88 -74.54
C LYS A 348 42.74 -12.68 -75.76
N ARG A 349 41.54 -12.09 -75.59
CA ARG A 349 40.65 -11.69 -76.70
C ARG A 349 41.22 -10.55 -77.54
N LEU A 350 41.89 -9.58 -76.92
CA LEU A 350 42.55 -8.47 -77.64
C LEU A 350 43.76 -8.96 -78.46
N LEU A 351 44.50 -9.95 -77.96
CA LEU A 351 45.60 -10.59 -78.69
C LEU A 351 45.09 -11.44 -79.87
N SER A 352 43.97 -12.14 -79.72
CA SER A 352 43.39 -12.94 -80.83
C SER A 352 42.71 -12.10 -81.90
N THR A 353 42.16 -10.92 -81.57
CA THR A 353 41.65 -9.96 -82.57
C THR A 353 42.76 -9.22 -83.30
N ARG A 354 43.91 -8.96 -82.66
CA ARG A 354 45.13 -8.46 -83.33
C ARG A 354 45.71 -9.48 -84.31
N SER A 355 45.79 -10.76 -83.93
CA SER A 355 46.26 -11.85 -84.79
C SER A 355 45.33 -12.12 -86.00
N ARG A 356 44.02 -11.89 -85.87
CA ARG A 356 43.06 -11.97 -87.00
C ARG A 356 43.10 -10.77 -87.95
N ARG A 357 43.63 -9.61 -87.52
CA ARG A 357 43.80 -8.42 -88.37
C ARG A 357 45.13 -8.38 -89.12
N SER A 358 46.12 -9.19 -88.75
CA SER A 358 47.43 -9.30 -89.42
C SER A 358 47.55 -10.51 -90.36
N GLY A 359 46.43 -11.14 -90.74
CA GLY A 359 46.41 -12.43 -91.45
C GLY A 359 45.31 -12.54 -92.51
N ARG A 360 45.07 -11.48 -93.29
CA ARG A 360 44.43 -11.61 -94.61
C ARG A 360 45.29 -10.87 -95.64
N PRO A 361 45.67 -11.54 -96.74
CA PRO A 361 46.54 -11.01 -97.79
C PRO A 361 45.90 -9.87 -98.57
#